data_AF-B4K2S7-F1
#
_entry.id   AF-B4K2S7-F1
#
_cell.length_a   1.000
_cell.length_b   1.000
_cell.length_c   1.000
_cell.angle_alpha   90.00
_cell.angle_beta   90.00
_cell.angle_gamma   90.00
#
_symmetry.space_group_name_H-M   'P 1'
#
loop_
_entity.id
_entity.type
_entity.pdbx_description
1 polymer ?
#
loop_
_entity_poly.entity_id
_entity_poly.type
_entity_poly.pdbx_seq_one_letter_code
_entity_poly.pdbx_strand_id
1 'polypeptide(L)'
;MKYSLPLESLVFRKSQQLHQLGAISFYICRPLASVELLLLGRLLVGLAGGLVTACMNLYHSELAALQQRSKLSPFCPLGLVLGVVVAQICSLQSVLGSEQHWHIALAFFGIFVARKEAAARQLQLLRGYAADSEALRAELEDIENEANVQSTPSTFIQVLRNPKLRMPLIIVCAYLGGQQLSGINAIFYYSVSIFRRTGLTAQAAEWTNLSAGCTNLATALLGPILMEHFNRRPLMLFSTLFSCIFLFLFAILLQLILPFFISADLFEVAPRSAAMSVGSVVYWLCNLTIGMAFPS
;
A
#
# COMPACT_ATOMS: atom_id res chain seq x y z
N MET A 1 28.94 -13.40 -15.93
CA MET A 1 29.13 -11.94 -16.05
C MET A 1 27.84 -11.23 -15.64
N LYS A 2 27.94 -10.15 -14.85
CA LYS A 2 26.81 -9.37 -14.30
C LYS A 2 26.37 -8.34 -15.35
N TYR A 3 25.27 -8.59 -16.04
CA TYR A 3 24.62 -7.58 -16.89
C TYR A 3 23.42 -7.01 -16.13
N SER A 4 23.51 -5.72 -15.79
CA SER A 4 22.44 -4.95 -15.17
C SER A 4 22.70 -3.49 -15.51
N LEU A 5 21.71 -2.82 -16.11
CA LEU A 5 21.74 -1.39 -16.46
C LEU A 5 22.44 -0.56 -15.37
N PRO A 6 23.47 0.24 -15.70
CA PRO A 6 24.43 0.75 -14.71
C PRO A 6 23.83 1.72 -13.69
N LEU A 7 22.78 2.48 -14.05
CA LEU A 7 22.12 3.41 -13.14
C LEU A 7 21.09 2.72 -12.23
N GLU A 8 20.25 1.84 -12.80
CA GLU A 8 19.20 1.15 -12.06
C GLU A 8 19.77 0.08 -11.12
N SER A 9 20.83 -0.61 -11.55
CA SER A 9 21.53 -1.58 -10.70
C SER A 9 22.16 -0.94 -9.47
N LEU A 10 22.56 0.33 -9.56
CA LEU A 10 23.09 1.09 -8.43
C LEU A 10 21.97 1.47 -7.46
N VAL A 11 20.82 1.95 -7.94
CA VAL A 11 19.67 2.32 -7.09
C VAL A 11 19.12 1.09 -6.38
N PHE A 12 18.90 -0.01 -7.10
CA PHE A 12 18.47 -1.27 -6.48
C PHE A 12 19.49 -1.80 -5.47
N ARG A 13 20.80 -1.68 -5.75
CA ARG A 13 21.86 -2.09 -4.80
C ARG A 13 21.87 -1.21 -3.55
N LYS A 14 21.72 0.12 -3.69
CA LYS A 14 21.63 1.05 -2.57
C LYS A 14 20.38 0.81 -1.73
N SER A 15 19.21 0.66 -2.37
CA SER A 15 17.97 0.33 -1.66
C SER A 15 18.07 -1.02 -0.92
N GLN A 16 18.72 -2.02 -1.53
CA GLN A 16 18.98 -3.29 -0.88
C GLN A 16 19.87 -3.15 0.36
N GLN A 17 20.95 -2.37 0.27
CA GLN A 17 21.82 -2.09 1.42
C GLN A 17 21.06 -1.40 2.55
N LEU A 18 20.19 -0.43 2.23
CA LEU A 18 19.34 0.24 3.21
C LEU A 18 18.36 -0.73 3.88
N HIS A 19 17.73 -1.63 3.12
CA HIS A 19 16.87 -2.68 3.67
C HIS A 19 17.64 -3.64 4.60
N GLN A 20 18.86 -4.04 4.23
CA GLN A 20 19.70 -4.90 5.07
C GLN A 20 20.10 -4.21 6.37
N LEU A 21 20.55 -2.94 6.29
CA LEU A 21 20.87 -2.14 7.47
C LEU A 21 19.63 -1.94 8.37
N GLY A 22 18.45 -1.72 7.78
CA GLY A 22 17.20 -1.64 8.49
C GLY A 22 16.82 -2.93 9.21
N ALA A 23 16.96 -4.09 8.55
CA ALA A 23 16.69 -5.40 9.15
C ALA A 23 17.65 -5.70 10.33
N ILE A 24 18.93 -5.38 10.17
CA ILE A 24 19.93 -5.49 11.23
C ILE A 24 19.57 -4.56 12.40
N SER A 25 19.15 -3.32 12.11
CA SER A 25 18.72 -2.36 13.12
C SER A 25 17.53 -2.89 13.93
N PHE A 26 16.52 -3.46 13.27
CA PHE A 26 15.39 -4.09 13.97
C PHE A 26 15.78 -5.29 14.81
N TYR A 27 16.70 -6.13 14.34
CA TYR A 27 17.15 -7.29 15.11
C TYR A 27 17.90 -6.88 16.39
N ILE A 28 18.74 -5.84 16.30
CA ILE A 28 19.63 -5.41 17.39
C ILE A 28 18.95 -4.41 18.34
N CYS A 29 17.85 -3.75 17.95
CA CYS A 29 17.21 -2.73 18.80
C CYS A 29 16.69 -3.28 20.12
N ARG A 30 16.26 -4.55 20.16
CA ARG A 30 15.78 -5.19 21.40
C ARG A 30 16.90 -5.48 22.41
N PRO A 31 17.99 -6.19 22.07
CA PRO A 31 19.07 -6.46 23.02
C PRO A 31 19.79 -5.19 23.50
N LEU A 32 19.87 -4.15 22.66
CA LEU A 32 20.45 -2.86 23.05
C LEU A 32 19.46 -1.92 23.75
N ALA A 33 18.18 -2.29 23.87
CA ALA A 33 17.12 -1.47 24.45
C ALA A 33 17.08 -0.02 23.91
N SER A 34 17.39 0.18 22.63
CA SER A 34 17.49 1.51 22.00
C SER A 34 16.28 1.80 21.12
N VAL A 35 15.59 2.90 21.43
CA VAL A 35 14.46 3.42 20.64
C VAL A 35 14.97 4.12 19.39
N GLU A 36 16.15 4.73 19.46
CA GLU A 36 16.82 5.40 18.35
C GLU A 36 17.11 4.42 17.21
N LEU A 37 17.56 3.21 17.54
CA LEU A 37 17.84 2.18 16.54
C LEU A 37 16.55 1.65 15.89
N LEU A 38 15.44 1.61 16.63
CA LEU A 38 14.12 1.29 16.08
C LEU A 38 13.65 2.37 15.11
N LEU A 39 13.78 3.65 15.46
CA LEU A 39 13.42 4.78 14.60
C LEU A 39 14.31 4.85 13.36
N LEU A 40 15.61 4.62 13.52
CA LEU A 40 16.56 4.53 12.41
C LEU A 40 16.20 3.38 11.47
N GLY A 41 15.89 2.19 12.00
CA GLY A 41 15.43 1.06 11.21
C GLY A 41 14.19 1.40 10.38
N ARG A 42 13.19 2.07 10.99
CA ARG A 42 11.98 2.54 10.28
C ARG A 42 12.31 3.54 9.17
N LEU A 43 13.20 4.49 9.43
CA LEU A 43 13.63 5.48 8.45
C LEU A 43 14.34 4.82 7.26
N LEU A 44 15.31 3.95 7.53
CA LEU A 44 16.09 3.26 6.50
C LEU A 44 15.21 2.38 5.61
N VAL A 45 14.31 1.59 6.21
CA VAL A 45 13.37 0.75 5.46
C VAL A 45 12.35 1.60 4.71
N GLY A 46 11.88 2.70 5.28
CA GLY A 46 10.98 3.63 4.60
C GLY A 46 11.60 4.27 3.36
N LEU A 47 12.85 4.75 3.47
CA LEU A 47 13.62 5.28 2.34
C LEU A 47 13.86 4.20 1.28
N ALA A 48 14.24 2.99 1.71
CA ALA A 48 14.48 1.89 0.81
C ALA A 48 13.20 1.46 0.06
N GLY A 49 12.07 1.38 0.75
CA GLY A 49 10.75 1.08 0.19
C GLY A 49 10.28 2.16 -0.79
N GLY A 50 10.50 3.44 -0.48
CA GLY A 50 10.25 4.56 -1.40
C GLY A 50 11.06 4.46 -2.69
N LEU A 51 12.35 4.13 -2.59
CA LEU A 51 13.21 3.90 -3.76
C LEU A 51 12.76 2.69 -4.59
N VAL A 52 12.42 1.56 -3.94
CA VAL A 52 11.92 0.37 -4.65
C VAL A 52 10.62 0.70 -5.36
N THR A 53 9.65 1.29 -4.69
CA THR A 53 8.32 1.56 -5.29
C THR A 53 8.38 2.57 -6.45
N ALA A 54 9.29 3.55 -6.38
CA ALA A 54 9.52 4.50 -7.46
C ALA A 54 10.17 3.83 -8.68
N CYS A 55 11.20 2.99 -8.48
CA CYS A 55 11.97 2.38 -9.57
C CYS A 55 11.36 1.09 -10.10
N MET A 56 10.63 0.32 -9.29
CA MET A 56 10.10 -1.00 -9.67
C MET A 56 9.09 -0.91 -10.81
N ASN A 57 8.21 0.10 -10.79
CA ASN A 57 7.25 0.31 -11.87
C ASN A 57 7.94 0.70 -13.18
N LEU A 58 9.01 1.48 -13.11
CA LEU A 58 9.82 1.86 -14.27
C LEU A 58 10.56 0.65 -14.84
N TYR A 59 11.32 -0.05 -13.99
CA TYR A 59 12.08 -1.25 -14.33
C TYR A 59 11.22 -2.33 -15.01
N HIS A 60 10.04 -2.59 -14.46
CA HIS A 60 9.12 -3.58 -15.03
C HIS A 60 8.52 -3.12 -16.38
N SER A 61 8.34 -1.81 -16.55
CA SER A 61 7.90 -1.23 -17.81
C SER A 61 8.99 -1.22 -18.88
N GLU A 62 10.27 -1.12 -18.51
CA GLU A 62 11.38 -1.08 -19.46
C GLU A 62 11.77 -2.49 -19.94
N LEU A 63 11.80 -3.48 -19.03
CA LEU A 63 12.20 -4.86 -19.34
C LEU A 63 11.19 -5.72 -20.10
N ALA A 64 9.90 -5.37 -20.04
CA ALA A 64 8.89 -6.10 -20.78
C ALA A 64 8.90 -5.64 -22.24
N ALA A 65 8.86 -6.59 -23.18
CA ALA A 65 8.65 -6.29 -24.59
C ALA A 65 7.39 -5.41 -24.77
N LEU A 66 7.40 -4.46 -25.72
CA LEU A 66 6.35 -3.44 -25.89
C LEU A 66 4.91 -4.00 -25.86
N GLN A 67 4.71 -5.23 -26.34
CA GLN A 67 3.41 -5.91 -26.38
C GLN A 67 2.99 -6.58 -25.05
N GLN A 68 3.92 -6.82 -24.12
CA GLN A 68 3.67 -7.47 -22.83
C GLN A 68 3.74 -6.54 -21.60
N ARG A 69 4.26 -5.30 -21.75
CA ARG A 69 4.34 -4.28 -20.68
C ARG A 69 3.02 -4.11 -19.93
N SER A 70 1.92 -4.05 -20.66
CA SER A 70 0.58 -3.86 -20.11
C SER A 70 0.07 -5.06 -19.30
N LYS A 71 0.49 -6.29 -19.65
CA LYS A 71 0.10 -7.54 -18.96
C LYS A 71 0.90 -7.76 -17.68
N LEU A 72 2.15 -7.31 -17.68
CA LEU A 72 3.11 -7.53 -16.60
C LEU A 72 3.05 -6.43 -15.51
N SER A 73 2.72 -5.19 -15.89
CA SER A 73 2.59 -4.05 -14.95
C SER A 73 1.70 -4.30 -13.70
N PRO A 74 0.55 -5.00 -13.78
CA PRO A 74 -0.30 -5.29 -12.61
C PRO A 74 0.32 -6.22 -11.55
N PHE A 75 1.38 -6.96 -11.88
CA PHE A 75 2.02 -7.89 -10.93
C PHE A 75 2.85 -7.17 -9.85
N CYS A 76 3.32 -5.95 -10.12
CA CYS A 76 4.04 -5.14 -9.13
C CYS A 76 3.18 -4.80 -7.91
N PRO A 77 2.00 -4.16 -8.04
CA PRO A 77 1.12 -3.93 -6.89
C PRO A 77 0.61 -5.22 -6.27
N LEU A 78 0.44 -6.31 -7.04
CA LEU A 78 0.08 -7.62 -6.50
C LEU A 78 1.14 -8.15 -5.53
N GLY A 79 2.43 -8.02 -5.86
CA GLY A 79 3.53 -8.38 -4.97
C GLY A 79 3.54 -7.58 -3.66
N LEU A 80 3.19 -6.29 -3.72
CA LEU A 80 3.05 -5.45 -2.52
C LEU A 80 1.93 -5.95 -1.62
N VAL A 81 0.75 -6.26 -2.18
CA VAL A 81 -0.40 -6.76 -1.41
C VAL A 81 -0.12 -8.14 -0.83
N LEU A 82 0.54 -9.02 -1.58
CA LEU A 82 1.00 -10.31 -1.07
C LEU A 82 1.96 -10.13 0.12
N GLY A 83 2.89 -9.18 0.02
CA GLY A 83 3.81 -8.83 1.11
C GLY A 83 3.10 -8.36 2.37
N VAL A 84 2.00 -7.59 2.24
CA VAL A 84 1.17 -7.18 3.37
C VAL A 84 0.54 -8.38 4.08
N VAL A 85 -0.04 -9.33 3.33
CA VAL A 85 -0.64 -10.53 3.93
C VAL A 85 0.40 -11.39 4.63
N VAL A 86 1.57 -11.59 4.02
CA VAL A 86 2.69 -12.31 4.65
C VAL A 86 3.12 -11.61 5.95
N ALA A 87 3.24 -10.27 5.92
CA ALA A 87 3.59 -9.50 7.12
C ALA A 87 2.52 -9.62 8.21
N GLN A 88 1.22 -9.61 7.87
CA GLN A 88 0.14 -9.80 8.83
C GLN A 88 0.18 -11.21 9.46
N ILE A 89 0.47 -12.26 8.68
CA ILE A 89 0.64 -13.63 9.20
C ILE A 89 1.83 -13.70 10.16
N CYS A 90 2.98 -13.14 9.77
CA CYS A 90 4.16 -13.09 10.64
C CYS A 90 3.91 -12.28 11.93
N SER A 91 3.05 -11.27 11.87
CA SER A 91 2.73 -10.39 13.00
C SER A 91 1.70 -10.97 13.98
N LEU A 92 1.14 -12.16 13.72
CA LEU A 92 0.24 -12.83 14.67
C LEU A 92 0.97 -13.18 15.96
N GLN A 93 0.30 -13.05 17.12
CA GLN A 93 0.88 -13.40 18.42
C GLN A 93 1.34 -14.86 18.51
N SER A 94 0.67 -15.77 17.78
CA SER A 94 1.02 -17.20 17.70
C SER A 94 2.26 -17.49 16.86
N VAL A 95 2.75 -16.52 16.07
CA VAL A 95 3.85 -16.69 15.11
C VAL A 95 5.10 -15.95 15.58
N LEU A 96 5.22 -14.64 15.30
CA LEU A 96 6.34 -13.80 15.74
C LEU A 96 5.89 -12.51 16.43
N GLY A 97 4.57 -12.26 16.54
CA GLY A 97 3.99 -11.05 17.12
C GLY A 97 3.96 -11.00 18.65
N SER A 98 4.73 -11.84 19.34
CA SER A 98 4.76 -11.84 20.81
C SER A 98 5.73 -10.79 21.38
N GLU A 99 5.57 -10.45 22.67
CA GLU A 99 6.42 -9.52 23.44
C GLU A 99 7.94 -9.81 23.31
N GLN A 100 8.30 -11.08 23.11
CA GLN A 100 9.68 -11.50 22.98
C GLN A 100 10.19 -11.41 21.54
N HIS A 101 9.35 -11.62 20.51
CA HIS A 101 9.81 -11.82 19.13
C HIS A 101 9.40 -10.72 18.14
N TRP A 102 8.72 -9.65 18.59
CA TRP A 102 8.27 -8.56 17.71
C TRP A 102 9.38 -7.95 16.83
N HIS A 103 10.61 -7.89 17.35
CA HIS A 103 11.78 -7.36 16.64
C HIS A 103 12.22 -8.28 15.49
N ILE A 104 12.03 -9.59 15.65
CA ILE A 104 12.25 -10.60 14.59
C ILE A 104 11.15 -10.50 13.53
N ALA A 105 9.90 -10.29 13.95
CA ALA A 105 8.79 -10.06 13.01
C ALA A 105 9.08 -8.85 12.09
N LEU A 106 9.61 -7.76 12.66
CA LEU A 106 10.04 -6.59 11.89
C LEU A 106 11.25 -6.87 10.98
N ALA A 107 12.19 -7.71 11.39
CA ALA A 107 13.38 -8.05 10.60
C ALA A 107 13.14 -9.16 9.55
N PHE A 108 12.00 -9.85 9.58
CA PHE A 108 11.70 -11.03 8.76
C PHE A 108 11.88 -10.80 7.25
N PHE A 109 11.56 -9.59 6.75
CA PHE A 109 11.74 -9.24 5.34
C PHE A 109 13.21 -9.34 4.88
N GLY A 110 14.18 -9.24 5.80
CA GLY A 110 15.61 -9.36 5.51
C GLY A 110 16.00 -10.67 4.85
N ILE A 111 15.27 -11.77 5.12
CA ILE A 111 15.49 -13.09 4.50
C ILE A 111 15.24 -13.02 2.99
N PHE A 112 14.18 -12.33 2.56
CA PHE A 112 13.86 -12.19 1.13
C PHE A 112 14.85 -11.27 0.42
N VAL A 113 15.30 -10.21 1.09
CA VAL A 113 16.29 -9.25 0.56
C VAL A 113 17.67 -9.89 0.36
N ALA A 114 18.01 -10.92 1.14
CA ALA A 114 19.28 -11.65 1.02
C ALA A 114 19.33 -12.61 -0.19
N ARG A 115 18.20 -13.10 -0.72
CA ARG A 115 18.15 -14.18 -1.73
C ARG A 115 18.18 -13.70 -3.20
N LYS A 116 18.90 -12.63 -3.51
CA LYS A 116 18.96 -11.98 -4.83
C LYS A 116 19.39 -12.90 -6.00
N GLU A 117 20.28 -13.86 -5.74
CA GLU A 117 20.84 -14.70 -6.81
C GLU A 117 19.84 -15.68 -7.42
N ALA A 118 18.77 -16.02 -6.70
CA ALA A 118 17.75 -16.93 -7.19
C ALA A 118 16.84 -16.25 -8.24
N ALA A 119 16.50 -14.97 -8.08
CA ALA A 119 15.57 -14.27 -8.97
C ALA A 119 16.12 -14.06 -10.39
N ALA A 120 17.41 -13.73 -10.52
CA ALA A 120 18.06 -13.60 -11.82
C ALA A 120 18.15 -14.96 -12.55
N ARG A 121 18.44 -16.05 -11.83
CA ARG A 121 18.42 -17.42 -12.38
C ARG A 121 17.00 -17.89 -12.74
N GLN A 122 15.99 -17.50 -11.95
CA GLN A 122 14.59 -17.84 -12.22
C GLN A 122 14.05 -17.11 -13.45
N LEU A 123 14.45 -15.86 -13.68
CA LEU A 123 14.12 -15.13 -14.91
C LEU A 123 14.76 -15.77 -16.15
N GLN A 124 16.00 -16.27 -16.03
CA GLN A 124 16.67 -17.05 -17.08
C GLN A 124 15.90 -18.34 -17.40
N LEU A 125 15.40 -19.04 -16.38
CA LEU A 125 14.59 -20.25 -16.54
C LEU A 125 13.19 -19.97 -17.13
N LEU A 126 12.51 -18.92 -16.69
CA LEU A 126 11.17 -18.52 -17.17
C LEU A 126 11.17 -18.08 -18.63
N ARG A 127 12.25 -17.48 -19.11
CA ARG A 127 12.40 -17.09 -20.52
C ARG A 127 12.85 -18.24 -21.42
N GLY A 128 13.12 -19.43 -20.87
CA GLY A 128 13.46 -20.64 -21.64
C GLY A 128 14.84 -20.61 -22.32
N TYR A 129 15.69 -19.65 -22.00
CA TYR A 129 17.03 -19.58 -22.58
C TYR A 129 18.00 -20.49 -21.82
N ALA A 130 18.76 -21.31 -22.55
CA ALA A 130 19.98 -21.90 -22.01
C ALA A 130 20.92 -20.76 -21.57
N ALA A 131 21.65 -20.95 -20.46
CA ALA A 131 22.43 -19.93 -19.75
C ALA A 131 23.45 -19.13 -20.59
N ASP A 132 23.64 -19.48 -21.87
CA ASP A 132 24.60 -18.90 -22.81
C ASP A 132 24.05 -18.71 -24.24
N SER A 133 22.72 -18.59 -24.41
CA SER A 133 22.14 -18.38 -25.75
C SER A 133 22.48 -17.00 -26.31
N GLU A 134 23.02 -16.97 -27.52
CA GLU A 134 23.34 -15.75 -28.28
C GLU A 134 22.10 -14.86 -28.53
N ALA A 135 20.91 -15.47 -28.59
CA ALA A 135 19.63 -14.77 -28.70
C ALA A 135 19.29 -13.93 -27.45
N LEU A 136 19.68 -14.37 -26.25
CA LEU A 136 19.51 -13.59 -25.02
C LEU A 136 20.48 -12.40 -25.00
N ARG A 137 21.68 -12.56 -25.56
CA ARG A 137 22.67 -11.48 -25.65
C ARG A 137 22.19 -10.39 -26.61
N ALA A 138 21.71 -10.78 -27.79
CA ALA A 138 21.14 -9.84 -28.76
C ALA A 138 19.93 -9.08 -28.19
N GLU A 139 18.99 -9.76 -27.50
CA GLU A 139 17.83 -9.08 -26.89
C GLU A 139 18.23 -8.07 -25.79
N LEU A 140 19.21 -8.42 -24.96
CA LEU A 140 19.72 -7.52 -23.91
C LEU A 140 20.46 -6.31 -24.49
N GLU A 141 21.20 -6.51 -25.58
CA GLU A 141 21.93 -5.46 -26.29
C GLU A 141 20.96 -4.50 -27.01
N ASP A 142 19.87 -5.03 -27.60
CA ASP A 142 18.79 -4.22 -28.17
C ASP A 142 18.09 -3.38 -27.09
N ILE A 143 17.81 -3.94 -25.91
CA ILE A 143 17.24 -3.20 -24.77
C ILE A 143 18.20 -2.09 -24.28
N GLU A 144 19.50 -2.37 -24.23
CA GLU A 144 20.52 -1.40 -23.81
C GLU A 144 20.69 -0.27 -24.84
N ASN A 145 20.63 -0.60 -26.13
CA ASN A 145 20.66 0.37 -27.21
C ASN A 145 19.40 1.23 -27.25
N GLU A 146 18.21 0.65 -27.04
CA GLU A 146 16.96 1.42 -26.91
C GLU A 146 16.97 2.34 -25.68
N ALA A 147 17.50 1.88 -24.55
CA ALA A 147 17.64 2.68 -23.33
C ALA A 147 18.63 3.85 -23.49
N ASN A 148 19.72 3.65 -24.24
CA ASN A 148 20.68 4.70 -24.56
C ASN A 148 20.16 5.70 -25.62
N VAL A 149 19.26 5.26 -26.50
CA VAL A 149 18.60 6.13 -27.51
C VAL A 149 17.42 6.90 -26.90
N GLN A 150 16.77 6.39 -25.85
CA GLN A 150 15.67 7.06 -25.16
C GLN A 150 16.14 8.14 -24.18
N SER A 151 16.34 9.33 -24.76
CA SER A 151 16.15 10.67 -24.15
C SER A 151 17.08 11.13 -23.02
N THR A 152 17.69 12.30 -23.23
CA THR A 152 18.37 13.09 -22.19
C THR A 152 17.53 13.17 -20.92
N PRO A 153 18.06 12.78 -19.74
CA PRO A 153 17.30 12.78 -18.49
C PRO A 153 16.80 14.20 -18.19
N SER A 154 15.48 14.37 -18.14
CA SER A 154 14.87 15.65 -17.77
C SER A 154 15.01 15.87 -16.26
N THR A 155 15.49 17.05 -15.86
CA THR A 155 15.58 17.40 -14.44
C THR A 155 14.18 17.61 -13.85
N PHE A 156 13.99 17.32 -12.56
CA PHE A 156 12.71 17.53 -11.84
C PHE A 156 12.12 18.94 -12.08
N ILE A 157 12.97 19.97 -12.04
CA ILE A 157 12.56 21.37 -12.30
C ILE A 157 12.07 21.56 -13.74
N GLN A 158 12.71 20.89 -14.72
CA GLN A 158 12.31 20.96 -16.13
C GLN A 158 10.94 20.30 -16.33
N VAL A 159 10.67 19.19 -15.65
CA VAL A 159 9.37 18.52 -15.67
C VAL A 159 8.26 19.43 -15.12
N LEU A 160 8.49 20.04 -13.96
CA LEU A 160 7.51 20.95 -13.34
C LEU A 160 7.25 22.23 -14.17
N ARG A 161 8.27 22.75 -14.86
CA ARG A 161 8.13 23.96 -15.69
C ARG A 161 7.54 23.70 -17.07
N ASN A 162 7.47 22.44 -17.52
CA ASN A 162 6.99 22.12 -18.87
C ASN A 162 5.46 22.27 -18.98
N PRO A 163 4.93 23.21 -19.78
CA PRO A 163 3.50 23.43 -19.90
C PRO A 163 2.73 22.23 -20.48
N LYS A 164 3.38 21.41 -21.32
CA LYS A 164 2.76 20.21 -21.91
C LYS A 164 2.50 19.11 -20.87
N LEU A 165 3.24 19.12 -19.76
CA LEU A 165 3.14 18.11 -18.71
C LEU A 165 2.20 18.52 -17.55
N ARG A 166 1.66 19.75 -17.55
CA ARG A 166 0.83 20.25 -16.44
C ARG A 166 -0.38 19.38 -16.15
N MET A 167 -1.18 19.05 -17.16
CA MET A 167 -2.38 18.21 -16.97
C MET A 167 -2.04 16.78 -16.54
N PRO A 168 -1.09 16.07 -17.19
CA PRO A 168 -0.61 14.78 -16.70
C PRO A 168 -0.10 14.81 -15.24
N LEU A 169 0.67 15.84 -14.88
CA LEU A 169 1.18 16.01 -13.51
C LEU A 169 0.05 16.21 -12.50
N ILE A 170 -0.93 17.07 -12.81
CA ILE A 170 -2.10 17.29 -11.95
C ILE A 170 -2.87 15.99 -11.75
N ILE A 171 -3.12 15.23 -12.82
CA ILE A 171 -3.85 13.96 -12.74
C ILE A 171 -3.10 12.95 -11.88
N VAL A 172 -1.79 12.78 -12.09
CA VAL A 172 -0.97 11.84 -11.30
C VAL A 172 -0.91 12.26 -9.83
N CYS A 173 -0.68 13.53 -9.54
CA CYS A 173 -0.65 14.05 -8.16
C CYS A 173 -2.02 13.91 -7.48
N ALA A 174 -3.11 14.26 -8.16
CA ALA A 174 -4.46 14.13 -7.62
C ALA A 174 -4.84 12.66 -7.36
N TYR A 175 -4.45 11.75 -8.26
CA TYR A 175 -4.73 10.33 -8.12
C TYR A 175 -3.94 9.69 -6.98
N LEU A 176 -2.62 9.88 -6.95
CA LEU A 176 -1.76 9.33 -5.89
C LEU A 176 -2.04 9.98 -4.53
N GLY A 177 -2.26 11.30 -4.52
CA GLY A 177 -2.66 12.04 -3.32
C GLY A 177 -4.03 11.60 -2.81
N GLY A 178 -5.02 11.49 -3.70
CA GLY A 178 -6.36 11.00 -3.38
C GLY A 178 -6.36 9.57 -2.84
N GLN A 179 -5.53 8.68 -3.40
CA GLN A 179 -5.35 7.33 -2.86
C GLN A 179 -4.87 7.37 -1.40
N GLN A 180 -3.89 8.22 -1.06
CA GLN A 180 -3.41 8.32 0.32
C GLN A 180 -4.42 8.97 1.27
N LEU A 181 -5.07 10.05 0.81
CA LEU A 181 -6.07 10.80 1.59
C LEU A 181 -7.37 10.03 1.80
N SER A 182 -7.62 8.96 1.04
CA SER A 182 -8.73 8.03 1.30
C SER A 182 -8.62 7.33 2.66
N GLY A 183 -7.45 7.36 3.31
CA GLY A 183 -7.22 6.74 4.61
C GLY A 183 -6.84 5.26 4.54
N ILE A 184 -6.60 4.70 3.34
CA ILE A 184 -6.28 3.28 3.16
C ILE A 184 -5.08 2.83 4.01
N ASN A 185 -4.02 3.65 4.08
CA ASN A 185 -2.85 3.35 4.91
C ASN A 185 -3.16 3.43 6.41
N ALA A 186 -4.06 4.33 6.84
CA ALA A 186 -4.48 4.39 8.24
C ALA A 186 -5.24 3.11 8.64
N ILE A 187 -6.07 2.57 7.75
CA ILE A 187 -6.75 1.28 7.98
C ILE A 187 -5.70 0.18 8.15
N PHE A 188 -4.75 0.02 7.24
CA PHE A 188 -3.74 -1.04 7.35
C PHE A 188 -2.80 -0.89 8.55
N TYR A 189 -2.46 0.33 8.96
CA TYR A 189 -1.56 0.55 10.10
C TYR A 189 -2.24 0.42 11.47
N TYR A 190 -3.51 0.81 11.56
CA TYR A 190 -4.22 0.91 12.83
C TYR A 190 -5.41 -0.04 12.97
N SER A 191 -5.68 -0.90 11.99
CA SER A 191 -6.79 -1.88 11.96
C SER A 191 -6.96 -2.63 13.28
N VAL A 192 -5.90 -3.28 13.78
CA VAL A 192 -5.95 -4.06 15.03
C VAL A 192 -6.32 -3.15 16.21
N SER A 193 -5.79 -1.93 16.27
CA SER A 193 -6.14 -0.98 17.32
C SER A 193 -7.60 -0.52 17.22
N ILE A 194 -8.09 -0.26 16.00
CA ILE A 194 -9.48 0.11 15.73
C ILE A 194 -10.42 -1.01 16.19
N PHE A 195 -10.16 -2.26 15.79
CA PHE A 195 -10.99 -3.41 16.19
C PHE A 195 -10.96 -3.68 17.70
N ARG A 196 -9.81 -3.48 18.36
CA ARG A 196 -9.74 -3.59 19.82
C ARG A 196 -10.54 -2.48 20.52
N ARG A 197 -10.57 -1.27 19.97
CA ARG A 197 -11.39 -0.15 20.49
C ARG A 197 -12.89 -0.39 20.30
N THR A 198 -13.29 -1.19 19.32
CA THR A 198 -14.70 -1.60 19.14
C THR A 198 -15.09 -2.79 20.01
N GLY A 199 -14.21 -3.26 20.91
CA GLY A 199 -14.50 -4.33 21.88
C GLY A 199 -14.10 -5.74 21.45
N LEU A 200 -13.44 -5.92 20.30
CA LEU A 200 -12.92 -7.25 19.92
C LEU A 200 -11.76 -7.66 20.83
N THR A 201 -11.68 -8.96 21.14
CA THR A 201 -10.52 -9.55 21.79
C THR A 201 -9.26 -9.39 20.92
N ALA A 202 -8.07 -9.46 21.52
CA ALA A 202 -6.82 -9.32 20.76
C ALA A 202 -6.71 -10.34 19.63
N GLN A 203 -7.04 -11.60 19.91
CA GLN A 203 -7.05 -12.67 18.91
C GLN A 203 -8.07 -12.39 17.81
N ALA A 204 -9.31 -12.01 18.15
CA ALA A 204 -10.32 -11.72 17.15
C ALA A 204 -9.91 -10.53 16.26
N ALA A 205 -9.37 -9.46 16.84
CA ALA A 205 -8.88 -8.29 16.10
C ALA A 205 -7.73 -8.63 15.14
N GLU A 206 -6.81 -9.52 15.52
CA GLU A 206 -5.73 -10.00 14.66
C GLU A 206 -6.26 -10.80 13.47
N TRP A 207 -7.19 -11.72 13.69
CA TRP A 207 -7.84 -12.48 12.62
C TRP A 207 -8.69 -11.60 11.70
N THR A 208 -9.37 -10.59 12.22
CA THR A 208 -10.11 -9.61 11.41
C THR A 208 -9.16 -8.74 10.57
N ASN A 209 -8.00 -8.37 11.11
CA ASN A 209 -6.98 -7.67 10.33
C ASN A 209 -6.42 -8.54 9.20
N LEU A 210 -6.14 -9.82 9.48
CA LEU A 210 -5.68 -10.78 8.46
C LEU A 210 -6.76 -11.02 7.39
N SER A 211 -8.03 -11.15 7.78
CA SER A 211 -9.12 -11.32 6.82
C SER A 211 -9.25 -10.12 5.88
N ALA A 212 -9.14 -8.89 6.41
CA ALA A 212 -9.11 -7.68 5.59
C ALA A 212 -7.94 -7.68 4.57
N GLY A 213 -6.76 -8.15 4.97
CA GLY A 213 -5.62 -8.31 4.06
C GLY A 213 -5.87 -9.37 2.97
N CYS A 214 -6.45 -10.52 3.34
CA CYS A 214 -6.82 -11.56 2.38
C CYS A 214 -7.88 -11.06 1.38
N THR A 215 -8.88 -10.29 1.83
CA THR A 215 -9.85 -9.65 0.93
C THR A 215 -9.15 -8.68 -0.02
N ASN A 216 -8.22 -7.86 0.47
CA ASN A 216 -7.42 -6.97 -0.37
C ASN A 216 -6.61 -7.74 -1.43
N LEU A 217 -5.99 -8.87 -1.06
CA LEU A 217 -5.27 -9.74 -2.00
C LEU A 217 -6.21 -10.35 -3.05
N ALA A 218 -7.37 -10.84 -2.64
CA ALA A 218 -8.37 -11.37 -3.55
C ALA A 218 -8.83 -10.29 -4.55
N THR A 219 -9.11 -9.08 -4.09
CA THR A 219 -9.46 -7.95 -4.98
C THR A 219 -8.29 -7.56 -5.89
N ALA A 220 -7.06 -7.56 -5.40
CA ALA A 220 -5.88 -7.27 -6.20
C ALA A 220 -5.65 -8.31 -7.32
N LEU A 221 -5.95 -9.58 -7.06
CA LEU A 221 -5.89 -10.66 -8.07
C LEU A 221 -6.92 -10.49 -9.20
N LEU A 222 -8.05 -9.82 -8.92
CA LEU A 222 -9.02 -9.46 -9.96
C LEU A 222 -8.53 -8.32 -10.86
N GLY A 223 -7.58 -7.51 -10.39
CA GLY A 223 -7.03 -6.36 -11.12
C GLY A 223 -6.51 -6.70 -12.52
N PRO A 224 -5.55 -7.64 -12.67
CA PRO A 224 -5.06 -8.07 -13.98
C PRO A 224 -6.19 -8.55 -14.91
N ILE A 225 -7.12 -9.37 -14.39
CA ILE A 225 -8.24 -9.92 -15.16
C ILE A 225 -9.15 -8.80 -15.69
N LEU A 226 -9.47 -7.83 -14.83
CA LEU A 226 -10.30 -6.68 -15.20
C LEU A 226 -9.58 -5.78 -16.22
N MET A 227 -8.27 -5.61 -16.11
CA MET A 227 -7.48 -4.80 -17.04
C MET A 227 -7.29 -5.44 -18.42
N GLU A 228 -7.50 -6.75 -18.54
CA GLU A 228 -7.54 -7.45 -19.83
C GLU A 228 -8.88 -7.25 -20.55
N HIS A 229 -9.99 -7.15 -19.81
CA HIS A 229 -11.34 -7.05 -20.37
C HIS A 229 -11.85 -5.61 -20.50
N PHE A 230 -11.39 -4.70 -19.63
CA PHE A 230 -11.87 -3.33 -19.55
C PHE A 230 -10.74 -2.31 -19.74
N ASN A 231 -11.09 -1.18 -20.35
CA ASN A 231 -10.18 -0.06 -20.49
C ASN A 231 -9.79 0.53 -19.12
N ARG A 232 -8.53 0.97 -18.99
CA ARG A 232 -7.97 1.48 -17.71
C ARG A 232 -8.70 2.71 -17.18
N ARG A 233 -9.06 3.67 -18.05
CA ARG A 233 -9.72 4.92 -17.66
C ARG A 233 -11.11 4.71 -17.00
N PRO A 234 -12.07 4.01 -17.63
CA PRO A 234 -13.36 3.77 -16.98
C PRO A 234 -13.22 2.93 -15.72
N LEU A 235 -12.28 1.97 -15.67
CA LEU A 235 -12.03 1.16 -14.47
C LEU A 235 -11.58 2.03 -13.27
N MET A 236 -10.64 2.96 -13.49
CA MET A 236 -10.18 3.90 -12.46
C MET A 236 -11.27 4.89 -12.03
N LEU A 237 -12.07 5.40 -12.96
CA LEU A 237 -13.16 6.33 -12.63
C LEU A 237 -14.27 5.63 -11.84
N PHE A 238 -14.62 4.41 -12.24
CA PHE A 238 -15.62 3.60 -11.54
C PHE A 238 -15.18 3.27 -10.11
N SER A 239 -13.94 2.83 -9.92
CA SER A 239 -13.42 2.53 -8.57
C SER A 239 -13.41 3.77 -7.68
N THR A 240 -12.94 4.91 -8.20
CA THR A 240 -12.89 6.17 -7.46
C THR A 240 -14.29 6.66 -7.08
N LEU A 241 -15.24 6.61 -8.01
CA LEU A 241 -16.64 7.00 -7.75
C LEU A 241 -17.26 6.12 -6.67
N PHE A 242 -17.08 4.79 -6.79
CA PHE A 242 -17.58 3.84 -5.80
C PHE A 242 -16.98 4.09 -4.41
N SER A 243 -15.67 4.31 -4.33
CA SER A 243 -14.99 4.66 -3.07
C SER A 243 -15.50 5.98 -2.48
N CYS A 244 -15.73 7.01 -3.29
CA CYS A 244 -16.29 8.28 -2.83
C CYS A 244 -17.69 8.09 -2.24
N ILE A 245 -18.58 7.37 -2.93
CA ILE A 245 -19.94 7.08 -2.44
C ILE A 245 -19.86 6.29 -1.14
N PHE A 246 -19.03 5.25 -1.07
CA PHE A 246 -18.91 4.41 0.12
C PHE A 246 -18.39 5.20 1.33
N LEU A 247 -17.33 6.00 1.16
CA LEU A 247 -16.77 6.84 2.23
C LEU A 247 -17.77 7.91 2.69
N PHE A 248 -18.53 8.49 1.76
CA PHE A 248 -19.58 9.46 2.08
C PHE A 248 -20.71 8.81 2.87
N LEU A 249 -21.21 7.65 2.44
CA LEU A 249 -22.22 6.89 3.17
C LEU A 249 -21.70 6.45 4.54
N PHE A 250 -20.45 6.00 4.65
CA PHE A 250 -19.83 5.66 5.92
C PHE A 250 -19.72 6.86 6.86
N ALA A 251 -19.34 8.03 6.35
CA ALA A 251 -19.31 9.26 7.14
C ALA A 251 -20.71 9.66 7.64
N ILE A 252 -21.73 9.58 6.78
CA ILE A 252 -23.13 9.80 7.16
C ILE A 252 -23.57 8.78 8.22
N LEU A 253 -23.25 7.51 8.03
CA LEU A 253 -23.58 6.45 8.98
C LEU A 253 -22.96 6.73 10.35
N LEU A 254 -21.69 7.10 10.40
CA LEU A 254 -21.02 7.47 11.64
C LEU A 254 -21.66 8.69 12.31
N GLN A 255 -22.02 9.72 11.53
CA GLN A 255 -22.64 10.93 12.08
C GLN A 255 -24.09 10.73 12.53
N LEU A 256 -24.87 9.94 11.81
CA LEU A 256 -26.27 9.70 12.15
C LEU A 256 -26.41 8.65 13.25
N ILE A 257 -25.71 7.52 13.15
CA ILE A 257 -25.96 6.37 14.03
C ILE A 257 -25.23 6.47 15.36
N LEU A 258 -23.96 6.87 15.37
CA LEU A 258 -23.17 6.83 16.60
C LEU A 258 -23.72 7.73 17.71
N PRO A 259 -24.19 8.96 17.45
CA PRO A 259 -24.78 9.78 18.52
C PRO A 259 -25.98 9.10 19.17
N PHE A 260 -26.89 8.49 18.40
CA PHE A 260 -28.04 7.78 18.98
C PHE A 260 -27.64 6.52 19.75
N PHE A 261 -26.66 5.76 19.27
CA PHE A 261 -26.16 4.58 19.99
C PHE A 261 -25.44 4.94 21.28
N ILE A 262 -24.52 5.92 21.26
CA ILE A 262 -23.82 6.39 22.46
C ILE A 262 -24.81 6.98 23.47
N SER A 263 -25.81 7.72 23.00
CA SER A 263 -26.89 8.23 23.85
C SER A 263 -27.65 7.09 24.54
N ALA A 264 -27.94 6.01 23.81
CA ALA A 264 -28.67 4.86 24.34
C ALA A 264 -27.85 4.04 25.35
N ASP A 265 -26.55 3.90 25.12
CA ASP A 265 -25.62 3.19 26.01
C ASP A 265 -25.33 3.95 27.31
N LEU A 266 -25.57 5.27 27.33
CA LEU A 266 -25.41 6.10 28.54
C LEU A 266 -26.46 5.77 29.62
N PHE A 267 -27.57 5.13 29.25
CA PHE A 267 -28.69 4.85 30.15
C PHE A 267 -28.87 3.34 30.38
N GLU A 268 -29.17 3.00 31.63
CA GLU A 268 -29.64 1.66 32.01
C GLU A 268 -30.92 1.29 31.26
N VAL A 269 -31.20 -0.02 31.14
CA VAL A 269 -32.27 -0.55 30.28
C VAL A 269 -33.65 0.02 30.64
N ALA A 270 -33.95 0.19 31.93
CA ALA A 270 -35.25 0.68 32.40
C ALA A 270 -35.57 2.13 31.98
N PRO A 271 -34.70 3.13 32.19
CA PRO A 271 -34.96 4.50 31.74
C PRO A 271 -34.64 4.78 30.26
N ARG A 272 -33.94 3.88 29.56
CA ARG A 272 -33.37 4.13 28.21
C ARG A 272 -34.38 4.66 27.19
N SER A 273 -35.55 4.04 27.09
CA SER A 273 -36.56 4.43 26.09
C SER A 273 -37.12 5.84 26.34
N ALA A 274 -37.35 6.19 27.61
CA ALA A 274 -37.80 7.51 28.01
C ALA A 274 -36.71 8.58 27.79
N ALA A 275 -35.47 8.29 28.21
CA ALA A 275 -34.34 9.20 28.03
C ALA A 275 -34.04 9.48 26.54
N MET A 276 -34.06 8.44 25.70
CA MET A 276 -33.91 8.56 24.25
C MET A 276 -35.02 9.38 23.60
N SER A 277 -36.26 9.27 24.10
CA SER A 277 -37.39 10.05 23.60
C SER A 277 -37.21 11.54 23.90
N VAL A 278 -36.76 11.90 25.12
CA VAL A 278 -36.45 13.29 25.47
C VAL A 278 -35.31 13.84 24.60
N GLY A 279 -34.23 13.08 24.44
CA GLY A 279 -33.13 13.46 23.56
C GLY A 279 -33.57 13.68 22.10
N SER A 280 -34.50 12.85 21.62
CA SER A 280 -35.07 12.99 20.27
C SER A 280 -35.89 14.27 20.12
N VAL A 281 -36.69 14.65 21.13
CA VAL A 281 -37.45 15.91 21.11
C VAL A 281 -36.51 17.11 21.03
N VAL A 282 -35.44 17.14 21.85
CA VAL A 282 -34.45 18.22 21.82
C VAL A 282 -33.74 18.27 20.46
N TYR A 283 -33.36 17.11 19.91
CA TYR A 283 -32.76 17.02 18.58
C TYR A 283 -33.65 17.64 17.50
N TRP A 284 -34.93 17.28 17.46
CA TRP A 284 -35.87 17.82 16.47
C TRP A 284 -36.18 19.30 16.68
N LEU A 285 -36.24 19.80 17.91
CA LEU A 285 -36.40 21.23 18.19
C LEU A 285 -35.19 22.05 17.72
N CYS A 286 -33.97 21.55 17.94
CA CYS A 286 -32.76 22.17 17.41
C CYS A 286 -32.78 22.19 15.88
N ASN A 287 -33.17 21.09 15.25
CA ASN A 287 -33.28 20.99 13.80
C ASN A 287 -34.32 21.99 13.24
N LEU A 288 -35.50 22.08 13.87
CA LEU A 288 -36.52 23.06 13.52
C LEU A 288 -36.00 24.50 13.66
N THR A 289 -35.27 24.80 14.73
CA THR A 289 -34.70 26.14 14.98
C THR A 289 -33.68 26.51 13.90
N ILE A 290 -32.81 25.58 13.52
CA ILE A 290 -31.86 25.77 12.41
C ILE A 290 -32.63 25.98 11.09
N GLY A 291 -33.66 25.17 10.84
CA GLY A 291 -34.51 25.29 9.64
C GLY A 291 -35.26 26.62 9.55
N MET A 292 -35.60 27.23 10.68
CA MET A 292 -36.19 28.58 10.73
C MET A 292 -35.15 29.71 10.63
N ALA A 293 -33.90 29.45 11.04
CA ALA A 293 -32.82 30.44 11.04
C ALA A 293 -32.15 30.62 9.66
N PHE A 294 -32.21 29.62 8.77
CA PHE A 294 -31.75 29.72 7.39
C PHE A 294 -32.94 29.80 6.43
N PRO A 295 -33.35 31.00 5.99
CA PRO A 295 -34.38 31.12 4.96
C PRO A 295 -33.82 30.60 3.64
N SER A 296 -34.54 29.66 3.03
CA SER A 296 -34.34 29.18 1.65
C SER A 296 -34.46 30.31 0.64
#